data_AF-A0A1M2VT50-F1
#
_entry.id   AF-A0A1M2VT50-F1
#
_cell.length_a   1.000
_cell.length_b   1.000
_cell.length_c   1.000
_cell.angle_alpha   90.00
_cell.angle_beta   90.00
_cell.angle_gamma   90.00
#
_symmetry.space_group_name_H-M   'P 1'
#
loop_
_entity.id
_entity.type
_entity.pdbx_description
1 polymer ?
#
loop_
_entity_poly.entity_id
_entity_poly.type
_entity_poly.pdbx_seq_one_letter_code
_entity_poly.pdbx_strand_id
1 'polypeptide(L)'
;MFTHFGWSPLVELAFDNNHDLFVPSSVVIPHLSSMSHTTNAERYTPISGLMVLHVRKGDYATHCRTLAMWSEDFVSVDAFPDLMDPFTVPPHTEYGNNTPENVEIYRKRCLPTIQEITAKVAQVRATSAARGVRRLYIMTNGRPEYLRDLKDALWTLGGWEMIASSRDLVLNWEQKYVSQAVDMLVAQRAQILLGNGFSTLTSNAVMMRLANDFPIESTRFW
;
A
#
# COMPACT_ATOMS: atom_id res chain seq x y z
N MET A 1 11.84 -17.69 -8.32
CA MET A 1 11.74 -16.53 -9.22
C MET A 1 10.42 -16.62 -9.97
N PHE A 2 9.51 -15.65 -9.83
CA PHE A 2 8.24 -15.60 -10.57
C PHE A 2 8.47 -15.00 -11.97
N THR A 3 8.81 -15.83 -12.94
CA THR A 3 9.22 -15.36 -14.28
C THR A 3 8.04 -15.06 -15.23
N HIS A 4 6.92 -15.77 -15.08
CA HIS A 4 5.80 -15.72 -16.03
C HIS A 4 4.53 -15.06 -15.48
N PHE A 5 4.53 -14.63 -14.21
CA PHE A 5 3.38 -13.90 -13.68
C PHE A 5 3.30 -12.54 -14.37
N GLY A 6 2.11 -12.16 -14.80
CA GLY A 6 1.82 -10.84 -15.34
C GLY A 6 0.41 -10.42 -14.92
N TRP A 7 0.23 -9.13 -14.67
CA TRP A 7 -1.10 -8.56 -14.51
C TRP A 7 -1.86 -8.68 -15.83
N SER A 8 -3.19 -8.85 -15.74
CA SER A 8 -4.00 -8.98 -16.94
C SER A 8 -3.91 -7.71 -17.81
N PRO A 9 -4.09 -7.80 -19.14
CA PRO A 9 -4.11 -6.62 -20.01
C PRO A 9 -5.11 -5.55 -19.57
N LEU A 10 -6.20 -5.94 -18.91
CA LEU A 10 -7.20 -5.02 -18.37
C LEU A 10 -6.65 -4.16 -17.22
N VAL A 11 -5.85 -4.77 -16.33
CA VAL A 11 -5.18 -4.08 -15.22
C VAL A 11 -4.08 -3.16 -15.74
N GLU A 12 -3.28 -3.65 -16.69
CA GLU A 12 -2.19 -2.88 -17.28
C GLU A 12 -2.69 -1.68 -18.09
N LEU A 13 -3.76 -1.85 -18.87
CA LEU A 13 -4.40 -0.75 -19.58
C LEU A 13 -5.02 0.28 -18.62
N ALA A 14 -5.63 -0.18 -17.52
CA ALA A 14 -6.17 0.74 -16.51
C ALA A 14 -5.05 1.55 -15.84
N PHE A 15 -3.93 0.91 -15.53
CA PHE A 15 -2.74 1.57 -15.04
C PHE A 15 -2.22 2.60 -16.06
N ASP A 16 -2.05 2.20 -17.33
CA ASP A 16 -1.56 3.07 -18.40
C ASP A 16 -2.44 4.33 -18.59
N ASN A 17 -3.77 4.16 -18.55
CA ASN A 17 -4.72 5.26 -18.70
C ASN A 17 -4.74 6.24 -17.53
N ASN A 18 -4.18 5.86 -16.38
CA ASN A 18 -4.17 6.64 -15.15
C ASN A 18 -2.73 6.99 -14.70
N HIS A 19 -1.74 6.84 -15.59
CA HIS A 19 -0.33 6.94 -15.22
C HIS A 19 0.06 8.31 -14.67
N ASP A 20 -0.66 9.35 -15.06
CA ASP A 20 -0.51 10.72 -14.57
C ASP A 20 -0.83 10.87 -13.07
N LEU A 21 -1.51 9.91 -12.45
CA LEU A 21 -1.78 9.88 -11.01
C LEU A 21 -0.62 9.34 -10.16
N PHE A 22 0.44 8.81 -10.78
CA PHE A 22 1.55 8.22 -10.04
C PHE A 22 2.94 8.36 -10.71
N VAL A 23 3.01 8.68 -12.00
CA VAL A 23 4.25 8.95 -12.74
C VAL A 23 4.42 10.47 -12.96
N PRO A 24 5.62 11.04 -12.76
CA PRO A 24 5.89 12.42 -13.15
C PRO A 24 5.70 12.62 -14.66
N SER A 25 5.07 13.73 -15.08
CA SER A 25 4.93 14.08 -16.50
C SER A 25 6.27 14.27 -17.23
N SER A 26 7.35 14.54 -16.49
CA SER A 26 8.71 14.64 -17.02
C SER A 26 9.39 13.28 -17.26
N VAL A 27 8.79 12.17 -16.83
CA VAL A 27 9.34 10.82 -16.97
C VAL A 27 8.56 10.06 -18.01
N VAL A 28 9.24 9.59 -19.05
CA VAL A 28 8.66 8.73 -20.08
C VAL A 28 8.82 7.27 -19.63
N ILE A 29 7.72 6.65 -19.25
CA ILE A 29 7.65 5.20 -18.97
C ILE A 29 6.88 4.55 -20.13
N PRO A 30 7.41 3.50 -20.77
CA PRO A 30 6.67 2.77 -21.78
C PRO A 30 5.36 2.20 -21.22
N HIS A 31 4.29 2.31 -22.00
CA HIS A 31 2.99 1.73 -21.64
C HIS A 31 3.07 0.21 -21.58
N LEU A 32 2.59 -0.38 -20.49
CA LEU A 32 2.62 -1.83 -20.27
C LEU A 32 1.85 -2.55 -21.40
N SER A 33 0.69 -2.02 -21.77
CA SER A 33 -0.16 -2.54 -22.86
C SER A 33 0.52 -2.57 -24.24
N SER A 34 1.57 -1.78 -24.44
CA SER A 34 2.32 -1.71 -25.71
C SER A 34 3.55 -2.61 -25.75
N MET A 35 3.95 -3.19 -24.62
CA MET A 35 5.15 -4.00 -24.49
C MET A 35 4.82 -5.49 -24.45
N SER A 36 5.56 -6.29 -25.21
CA SER A 36 5.57 -7.75 -25.04
C SER A 36 5.96 -8.13 -23.61
N HIS A 37 5.42 -9.24 -23.12
CA HIS A 37 5.77 -9.75 -21.80
C HIS A 37 7.24 -10.18 -21.77
N THR A 38 7.97 -9.68 -20.77
CA THR A 38 9.34 -10.09 -20.40
C THR A 38 9.26 -10.86 -19.08
N THR A 39 10.27 -10.81 -18.21
CA THR A 39 10.08 -11.28 -16.82
C THR A 39 9.24 -10.30 -16.00
N ASN A 40 8.65 -10.76 -14.88
CA ASN A 40 7.89 -9.90 -13.97
C ASN A 40 8.71 -8.71 -13.45
N ALA A 41 9.97 -8.96 -13.05
CA ALA A 41 10.86 -7.94 -12.52
C ALA A 41 11.23 -6.87 -13.56
N GLU A 42 11.52 -7.27 -14.80
CA GLU A 42 11.83 -6.34 -15.89
C GLU A 42 10.60 -5.52 -16.33
N ARG A 43 9.41 -6.10 -16.23
CA ARG A 43 8.16 -5.46 -16.66
C ARG A 43 7.63 -4.46 -15.64
N TYR A 44 7.70 -4.77 -14.34
CA TYR A 44 7.11 -3.97 -13.27
C TYR A 44 8.18 -3.30 -12.42
N THR A 45 9.03 -2.51 -13.09
CA THR A 45 10.11 -1.75 -12.44
C THR A 45 9.59 -0.66 -11.48
N PRO A 46 10.38 -0.31 -10.45
CA PRO A 46 10.03 0.74 -9.50
C PRO A 46 9.80 2.11 -10.18
N ILE A 47 8.77 2.83 -9.74
CA ILE A 47 8.48 4.21 -10.10
C ILE A 47 9.17 5.11 -9.08
N SER A 48 10.28 5.72 -9.50
CA SER A 48 11.05 6.63 -8.65
C SER A 48 10.20 7.83 -8.21
N GLY A 49 10.30 8.19 -6.94
CA GLY A 49 9.61 9.31 -6.32
C GLY A 49 8.18 9.01 -5.82
N LEU A 50 7.67 7.78 -6.02
CA LEU A 50 6.32 7.38 -5.64
C LEU A 50 6.31 6.62 -4.29
N MET A 51 5.49 7.09 -3.36
CA MET A 51 5.08 6.35 -2.17
C MET A 51 3.60 5.97 -2.27
N VAL A 52 3.30 4.70 -1.99
CA VAL A 52 1.94 4.17 -1.95
C VAL A 52 1.54 3.87 -0.52
N LEU A 53 0.36 4.35 -0.11
CA LEU A 53 -0.23 4.08 1.20
C LEU A 53 -1.40 3.13 1.03
N HIS A 54 -1.42 2.01 1.75
CA HIS A 54 -2.65 1.22 1.86
C HIS A 54 -3.38 1.56 3.16
N VAL A 55 -4.45 2.34 3.04
CA VAL A 55 -5.28 2.80 4.15
C VAL A 55 -6.64 2.13 4.10
N ARG A 56 -6.80 1.07 4.89
CA ARG A 56 -8.06 0.33 5.01
C ARG A 56 -8.93 0.95 6.11
N LYS A 57 -10.07 1.52 5.74
CA LYS A 57 -10.92 2.29 6.68
C LYS A 57 -12.35 1.77 6.80
N GLY A 58 -13.00 1.41 5.69
CA GLY A 58 -14.45 1.19 5.58
C GLY A 58 -15.11 0.40 6.72
N ASP A 59 -15.18 -0.91 6.58
CA ASP A 59 -15.74 -1.89 7.52
C ASP A 59 -14.73 -2.36 8.58
N TYR A 60 -13.54 -1.76 8.59
CA TYR A 60 -12.36 -2.37 9.18
C TYR A 60 -12.29 -2.24 10.71
N ALA A 61 -13.09 -1.39 11.34
CA ALA A 61 -13.12 -1.26 12.80
C ALA A 61 -13.51 -2.58 13.50
N THR A 62 -14.54 -3.25 12.97
CA THR A 62 -14.95 -4.58 13.47
C THR A 62 -13.85 -5.60 13.21
N HIS A 63 -13.27 -5.60 12.01
CA HIS A 63 -12.19 -6.51 11.64
C HIS A 63 -10.96 -6.37 12.55
N CYS A 64 -10.49 -5.16 12.81
CA CYS A 64 -9.35 -4.92 13.71
C CYS A 64 -9.63 -5.38 15.14
N ARG A 65 -10.87 -5.22 15.62
CA ARG A 65 -11.26 -5.77 16.92
C ARG A 65 -11.23 -7.29 16.91
N THR A 66 -11.70 -7.94 15.83
CA THR A 66 -11.64 -9.39 15.67
C THR A 66 -10.20 -9.89 15.68
N LEU A 67 -9.28 -9.24 14.94
CA LEU A 67 -7.86 -9.58 14.96
C LEU A 67 -7.28 -9.52 16.39
N ALA A 68 -7.64 -8.47 17.14
CA ALA A 68 -7.23 -8.34 18.53
C ALA A 68 -7.81 -9.46 19.42
N MET A 69 -9.09 -9.80 19.25
CA MET A 69 -9.75 -10.86 20.04
C MET A 69 -9.10 -12.24 19.83
N TRP A 70 -8.56 -12.50 18.64
CA TRP A 70 -7.94 -13.78 18.29
C TRP A 70 -6.42 -13.78 18.38
N SER A 71 -5.82 -12.65 18.78
CA SER A 71 -4.36 -12.50 18.87
C SER A 71 -3.64 -12.84 17.55
N GLU A 72 -4.22 -12.39 16.44
CA GLU A 72 -3.70 -12.65 15.09
C GLU A 72 -2.41 -11.87 14.84
N ASP A 73 -1.51 -12.42 14.04
CA ASP A 73 -0.33 -11.72 13.54
C ASP A 73 -0.61 -11.06 12.17
N PHE A 74 0.39 -10.38 11.59
CA PHE A 74 0.37 -10.00 10.18
C PHE A 74 0.13 -11.21 9.27
N VAL A 75 -0.50 -10.97 8.12
CA VAL A 75 -0.94 -12.06 7.25
C VAL A 75 0.17 -12.49 6.29
N SER A 76 0.30 -13.80 6.08
CA SER A 76 1.12 -14.38 5.01
C SER A 76 2.55 -13.79 4.97
N VAL A 77 2.99 -13.25 3.84
CA VAL A 77 4.36 -12.74 3.68
C VAL A 77 4.64 -11.46 4.48
N ASP A 78 3.61 -10.77 4.97
CA ASP A 78 3.79 -9.54 5.76
C ASP A 78 4.39 -9.83 7.15
N ALA A 79 4.26 -11.06 7.64
CA ALA A 79 4.84 -11.52 8.90
C ALA A 79 6.29 -12.05 8.76
N PHE A 80 6.92 -11.93 7.59
CA PHE A 80 8.29 -12.38 7.41
C PHE A 80 9.26 -11.59 8.30
N PRO A 81 10.18 -12.26 9.01
CA PRO A 81 11.00 -11.64 10.06
C PRO A 81 12.00 -10.60 9.53
N ASP A 82 12.38 -10.70 8.25
CA ASP A 82 13.31 -9.78 7.59
C ASP A 82 12.64 -8.50 7.09
N LEU A 83 11.30 -8.42 7.13
CA LEU A 83 10.57 -7.22 6.75
C LEU A 83 10.62 -6.14 7.83
N MET A 84 10.49 -4.89 7.41
CA MET A 84 10.49 -3.75 8.31
C MET A 84 9.19 -3.65 9.11
N ASP A 85 9.26 -3.01 10.28
CA ASP A 85 8.11 -2.74 11.13
C ASP A 85 7.34 -4.01 11.56
N PRO A 86 8.01 -5.03 12.15
CA PRO A 86 7.33 -6.26 12.55
C PRO A 86 6.21 -5.95 13.54
N PHE A 87 5.21 -6.83 13.57
CA PHE A 87 4.20 -6.86 14.59
C PHE A 87 4.56 -7.89 15.64
N THR A 88 4.53 -7.50 16.91
CA THR A 88 4.69 -8.44 18.03
C THR A 88 3.32 -8.62 18.64
N VAL A 89 2.76 -9.83 18.47
CA VAL A 89 1.49 -10.21 19.07
C VAL A 89 1.60 -10.04 20.59
N PRO A 90 0.78 -9.18 21.22
CA PRO A 90 0.83 -9.00 22.66
C PRO A 90 0.37 -10.27 23.37
N PRO A 91 0.88 -10.56 24.58
CA PRO A 91 0.46 -11.74 25.33
C PRO A 91 -1.04 -11.69 25.62
N HIS A 92 -1.72 -12.81 25.43
CA HIS A 92 -3.12 -12.99 25.73
C HIS A 92 -3.32 -14.00 26.85
N THR A 93 -4.41 -13.85 27.60
CA THR A 93 -4.79 -14.78 28.68
C THR A 93 -5.93 -15.71 28.26
N GLU A 94 -6.81 -15.26 27.37
CA GLU A 94 -7.98 -16.01 26.89
C GLU A 94 -8.32 -15.59 25.44
N TYR A 95 -8.58 -16.55 24.56
CA TYR A 95 -9.03 -16.24 23.19
C TYR A 95 -10.46 -15.74 23.18
N GLY A 96 -10.76 -14.77 22.32
CA GLY A 96 -12.07 -14.15 22.22
C GLY A 96 -12.31 -13.01 23.22
N ASN A 97 -11.41 -12.80 24.20
CA ASN A 97 -11.48 -11.69 25.14
C ASN A 97 -10.09 -11.11 25.38
N ASN A 98 -9.82 -9.92 24.85
CA ASN A 98 -8.52 -9.27 24.97
C ASN A 98 -8.61 -7.96 25.77
N THR A 99 -7.50 -7.54 26.38
CA THR A 99 -7.46 -6.32 27.19
C THR A 99 -7.65 -5.07 26.32
N PRO A 100 -8.21 -3.97 26.86
CA PRO A 100 -8.31 -2.70 26.14
C PRO A 100 -6.95 -2.21 25.61
N GLU A 101 -5.87 -2.46 26.35
CA GLU A 101 -4.51 -2.10 25.98
C GLU A 101 -4.06 -2.86 24.73
N ASN A 102 -4.31 -4.18 24.69
CA ASN A 102 -3.99 -5.00 23.53
C ASN A 102 -4.84 -4.60 22.32
N VAL A 103 -6.14 -4.33 22.52
CA VAL A 103 -7.01 -3.83 21.44
C VAL A 103 -6.48 -2.53 20.83
N GLU A 104 -5.93 -1.62 21.65
CA GLU A 104 -5.32 -0.38 21.17
C GLU A 104 -3.99 -0.62 20.43
N ILE A 105 -3.18 -1.60 20.84
CA ILE A 105 -1.98 -2.03 20.09
C ILE A 105 -2.39 -2.49 18.68
N TYR A 106 -3.42 -3.33 18.57
CA TYR A 106 -3.94 -3.76 17.27
C TYR A 106 -4.51 -2.59 16.47
N ARG A 107 -5.28 -1.69 17.08
CA ARG A 107 -5.88 -0.55 16.39
C ARG A 107 -4.82 0.37 15.77
N LYS A 108 -3.71 0.63 16.47
CA LYS A 108 -2.61 1.45 15.92
C LYS A 108 -2.05 0.91 14.62
N ARG A 109 -1.90 -0.42 14.52
CA ARG A 109 -1.30 -1.11 13.37
C ARG A 109 -2.34 -1.44 12.28
N CYS A 110 -3.59 -1.68 12.67
CA CYS A 110 -4.67 -2.12 11.77
C CYS A 110 -5.57 -0.98 11.27
N LEU A 111 -5.83 0.03 12.10
CA LEU A 111 -6.71 1.17 11.78
C LEU A 111 -6.13 2.48 12.32
N PRO A 112 -4.96 2.91 11.82
CA PRO A 112 -4.31 4.12 12.29
C PRO A 112 -5.18 5.37 12.05
N THR A 113 -5.05 6.34 12.95
CA THR A 113 -5.63 7.68 12.81
C THR A 113 -4.89 8.47 11.74
N ILE A 114 -5.47 9.58 11.27
CA ILE A 114 -4.81 10.46 10.28
C ILE A 114 -3.48 10.99 10.84
N GLN A 115 -3.43 11.30 12.14
CA GLN A 115 -2.23 11.75 12.84
C GLN A 115 -1.14 10.66 12.86
N GLU A 116 -1.52 9.41 13.13
CA GLU A 116 -0.59 8.28 13.10
C GLU A 116 -0.08 8.00 11.68
N ILE A 117 -0.97 8.06 10.68
CA ILE A 117 -0.61 7.91 9.27
C ILE A 117 0.41 8.99 8.87
N THR A 118 0.11 10.26 9.14
CA THR A 118 0.99 11.39 8.78
C THR A 118 2.34 11.32 9.51
N ALA A 119 2.36 10.95 10.79
CA ALA A 119 3.58 10.74 11.55
C ALA A 119 4.44 9.62 10.95
N LYS A 120 3.83 8.47 10.61
CA LYS A 120 4.55 7.35 9.99
C LYS A 120 5.05 7.70 8.59
N VAL A 121 4.27 8.42 7.79
CA VAL A 121 4.70 8.93 6.48
C VAL A 121 5.92 9.84 6.64
N ALA A 122 5.91 10.78 7.59
CA ALA A 122 7.06 11.64 7.85
C ALA A 122 8.31 10.83 8.28
N GLN A 123 8.14 9.84 9.17
CA GLN A 123 9.21 8.94 9.59
C GLN A 123 9.82 8.18 8.41
N VAL A 124 8.98 7.59 7.55
CA VAL A 124 9.43 6.80 6.40
C VAL A 124 10.12 7.69 5.36
N ARG A 125 9.61 8.89 5.10
CA ARG A 125 10.24 9.86 4.18
C ARG A 125 11.63 10.31 4.60
N ALA A 126 11.93 10.28 5.91
CA ALA A 126 13.25 10.63 6.42
C ALA A 126 14.31 9.55 6.18
N THR A 127 13.91 8.34 5.75
CA THR A 127 14.83 7.23 5.46
C THR A 127 15.55 7.40 4.12
N SER A 128 16.71 6.75 3.97
CA SER A 128 17.45 6.70 2.69
C SER A 128 16.64 6.06 1.56
N ALA A 129 15.86 5.03 1.87
CA ALA A 129 14.99 4.33 0.92
C ALA A 129 13.97 5.27 0.27
N ALA A 130 13.51 6.29 0.99
CA ALA A 130 12.51 7.24 0.53
C ALA A 130 13.13 8.51 -0.09
N ARG A 131 14.43 8.51 -0.39
CA ARG A 131 15.09 9.66 -1.03
C ARG A 131 14.41 10.01 -2.35
N GLY A 132 14.03 11.28 -2.49
CA GLY A 132 13.38 11.79 -3.70
C GLY A 132 11.87 11.52 -3.77
N VAL A 133 11.26 10.90 -2.76
CA VAL A 133 9.81 10.69 -2.71
C VAL A 133 9.07 12.01 -2.57
N ARG A 134 8.24 12.29 -3.58
CA ARG A 134 7.43 13.52 -3.70
C ARG A 134 6.02 13.27 -4.23
N ARG A 135 5.63 12.02 -4.49
CA ARG A 135 4.27 11.66 -4.91
C ARG A 135 3.68 10.66 -3.94
N LEU A 136 2.39 10.81 -3.65
CA LEU A 136 1.61 9.88 -2.88
C LEU A 136 0.45 9.34 -3.68
N TYR A 137 0.24 8.03 -3.58
CA TYR A 137 -0.96 7.37 -4.04
C TYR A 137 -1.58 6.56 -2.90
N ILE A 138 -2.85 6.82 -2.60
CA ILE A 138 -3.55 6.23 -1.45
C ILE A 138 -4.51 5.14 -1.93
N MET A 139 -4.18 3.88 -1.69
CA MET A 139 -5.09 2.76 -1.86
C MET A 139 -6.09 2.75 -0.72
N THR A 140 -7.40 2.89 -0.99
CA THR A 140 -8.39 2.95 0.10
C THR A 140 -9.81 2.57 -0.29
N ASN A 141 -10.55 1.99 0.67
CA ASN A 141 -12.02 1.89 0.65
C ASN A 141 -12.72 2.95 1.50
N GLY A 142 -11.99 3.97 1.97
CA GLY A 142 -12.55 5.04 2.79
C GLY A 142 -13.65 5.83 2.10
N ARG A 143 -14.46 6.51 2.92
CA ARG A 143 -15.46 7.47 2.45
C ARG A 143 -14.78 8.76 1.94
N PRO A 144 -15.41 9.51 1.02
CA PRO A 144 -14.83 10.73 0.47
C PRO A 144 -14.42 11.76 1.54
N GLU A 145 -15.19 11.91 2.62
CA GLU A 145 -14.92 12.87 3.69
C GLU A 145 -13.57 12.57 4.37
N TYR A 146 -13.40 11.32 4.80
CA TYR A 146 -12.16 10.85 5.40
C TYR A 146 -10.95 11.02 4.47
N LEU A 147 -11.15 10.75 3.18
CA LEU A 147 -10.07 10.88 2.20
C LEU A 147 -9.67 12.35 1.98
N ARG A 148 -10.63 13.29 2.00
CA ARG A 148 -10.32 14.73 1.95
C ARG A 148 -9.47 15.13 3.15
N ASP A 149 -9.91 14.79 4.37
CA ASP A 149 -9.20 15.12 5.60
C ASP A 149 -7.78 14.51 5.63
N LEU A 150 -7.63 13.27 5.16
CA LEU A 150 -6.34 12.61 5.04
C LEU A 150 -5.43 13.30 4.02
N LYS A 151 -5.96 13.63 2.83
CA LYS A 151 -5.22 14.36 1.80
C LYS A 151 -4.76 15.73 2.31
N ASP A 152 -5.62 16.47 3.00
CA ASP A 152 -5.30 17.79 3.58
C ASP A 152 -4.19 17.70 4.63
N ALA A 153 -4.26 16.70 5.51
CA ALA A 153 -3.22 16.46 6.50
C ALA A 153 -1.88 16.07 5.86
N LEU A 154 -1.90 15.26 4.80
CA LEU A 154 -0.69 14.90 4.04
C LEU A 154 -0.12 16.11 3.28
N TRP A 155 -0.96 16.95 2.67
CA TRP A 155 -0.54 18.21 2.04
C TRP A 155 0.12 19.15 3.03
N THR A 156 -0.39 19.21 4.26
CA THR A 156 0.16 20.03 5.34
C THR A 156 1.57 19.60 5.75
N LEU A 157 1.93 18.31 5.61
CA LEU A 157 3.32 17.85 5.81
C LEU A 157 4.30 18.47 4.79
N GLY A 158 3.81 18.94 3.65
CA GLY A 158 4.60 19.62 2.62
C GLY A 158 5.53 18.71 1.81
N GLY A 159 6.15 19.30 0.77
CA GLY A 159 7.12 18.61 -0.08
C GLY A 159 6.51 17.54 -0.99
N TRP A 160 5.22 17.63 -1.30
CA TRP A 160 4.54 16.79 -2.27
C TRP A 160 4.33 17.55 -3.58
N GLU A 161 4.54 16.85 -4.70
CA GLU A 161 4.17 17.30 -6.04
C GLU A 161 2.76 16.81 -6.39
N MET A 162 2.29 15.73 -5.75
CA MET A 162 0.99 15.11 -6.04
C MET A 162 0.53 14.21 -4.88
N ILE A 163 -0.78 14.21 -4.63
CA ILE A 163 -1.46 13.26 -3.75
C ILE A 163 -2.74 12.75 -4.44
N ALA A 164 -2.72 11.51 -4.89
CA ALA A 164 -3.85 10.83 -5.55
C ALA A 164 -4.34 9.61 -4.72
N SER A 165 -5.43 8.99 -5.13
CA SER A 165 -5.99 7.79 -4.49
C SER A 165 -6.75 6.89 -5.46
N SER A 166 -7.15 5.70 -4.98
CA SER A 166 -8.04 4.79 -5.72
C SER A 166 -9.36 5.42 -6.18
N ARG A 167 -9.78 6.54 -5.56
CA ARG A 167 -11.02 7.26 -5.93
C ARG A 167 -10.81 8.21 -7.11
N ASP A 168 -9.56 8.55 -7.43
CA ASP A 168 -9.22 9.42 -8.55
C ASP A 168 -9.02 8.61 -9.85
N LEU A 169 -8.96 7.28 -9.76
CA LEU A 169 -8.87 6.39 -10.93
C LEU A 169 -10.08 6.55 -11.86
N VAL A 170 -9.81 6.83 -13.12
CA VAL A 170 -10.79 6.80 -14.21
C VAL A 170 -10.79 5.40 -14.81
N LEU A 171 -11.83 4.62 -14.48
CA LEU A 171 -11.97 3.23 -14.89
C LEU A 171 -13.21 3.04 -15.77
N ASN A 172 -13.06 2.31 -16.87
CA ASN A 172 -14.20 1.84 -17.65
C ASN A 172 -15.00 0.76 -16.88
N TRP A 173 -16.12 0.31 -17.46
CA TRP A 173 -17.02 -0.65 -16.79
C TRP A 173 -16.32 -1.95 -16.38
N GLU A 174 -15.51 -2.53 -17.25
CA GLU A 174 -14.79 -3.80 -17.02
C GLU A 174 -13.68 -3.59 -15.98
N GLN A 175 -12.96 -2.48 -16.08
CA GLN A 175 -11.84 -2.13 -15.20
C GLN A 175 -12.29 -1.93 -13.74
N LYS A 176 -13.55 -1.56 -13.48
CA LYS A 176 -14.08 -1.44 -12.11
C LYS A 176 -13.98 -2.77 -11.34
N TYR A 177 -14.17 -3.91 -12.01
CA TYR A 177 -14.06 -5.24 -11.39
C TYR A 177 -12.63 -5.63 -11.01
N VAL A 178 -11.63 -4.96 -11.60
CA VAL A 178 -10.20 -5.21 -11.33
C VAL A 178 -9.51 -4.02 -10.64
N SER A 179 -10.28 -3.05 -10.13
CA SER A 179 -9.75 -1.84 -9.47
C SER A 179 -8.73 -2.13 -8.35
N GLN A 180 -8.98 -3.16 -7.54
CA GLN A 180 -8.05 -3.59 -6.49
C GLN A 180 -6.73 -4.15 -7.04
N ALA A 181 -6.78 -4.82 -8.20
CA ALA A 181 -5.58 -5.31 -8.87
C ALA A 181 -4.77 -4.16 -9.49
N VAL A 182 -5.43 -3.09 -9.96
CA VAL A 182 -4.75 -1.84 -10.37
C VAL A 182 -4.01 -1.23 -9.19
N ASP A 183 -4.66 -1.10 -8.04
CA ASP A 183 -4.03 -0.63 -6.80
C ASP A 183 -2.80 -1.48 -6.41
N MET A 184 -2.90 -2.81 -6.51
CA MET A 184 -1.79 -3.72 -6.23
C MET A 184 -0.63 -3.56 -7.22
N LEU A 185 -0.90 -3.31 -8.50
CA LEU A 185 0.15 -3.02 -9.50
C LEU A 185 0.85 -1.69 -9.18
N VAL A 186 0.11 -0.64 -8.79
CA VAL A 186 0.70 0.63 -8.36
C VAL A 186 1.56 0.42 -7.10
N ALA A 187 1.08 -0.35 -6.13
CA ALA A 187 1.80 -0.70 -4.90
C ALA A 187 3.07 -1.52 -5.16
N GLN A 188 2.99 -2.54 -6.03
CA GLN A 188 4.14 -3.34 -6.44
C GLN A 188 5.24 -2.44 -6.97
N ARG A 189 4.88 -1.49 -7.84
CA ARG A 189 5.84 -0.60 -8.50
C ARG A 189 6.26 0.61 -7.68
N ALA A 190 5.72 0.84 -6.49
CA ALA A 190 6.07 2.01 -5.70
C ALA A 190 7.56 2.01 -5.29
N GLN A 191 8.21 3.17 -5.25
CA GLN A 191 9.50 3.28 -4.59
C GLN A 191 9.35 2.90 -3.11
N ILE A 192 8.30 3.36 -2.44
CA ILE A 192 7.96 2.95 -1.07
C ILE A 192 6.52 2.44 -1.03
N LEU A 193 6.31 1.25 -0.46
CA LEU A 193 4.99 0.78 -0.04
C LEU A 193 4.88 0.92 1.49
N LEU A 194 3.87 1.64 1.97
CA LEU A 194 3.48 1.69 3.37
C LEU A 194 2.09 1.05 3.52
N GLY A 195 2.09 -0.22 3.91
CA GLY A 195 0.93 -1.10 3.87
C GLY A 195 0.30 -1.39 5.22
N ASN A 196 -0.84 -2.09 5.19
CA ASN A 196 -1.47 -2.66 6.38
C ASN A 196 -1.12 -4.14 6.46
N GLY A 197 -0.31 -4.53 7.44
CA GLY A 197 0.19 -5.92 7.56
C GLY A 197 -0.90 -6.96 7.86
N PHE A 198 -2.10 -6.54 8.25
CA PHE A 198 -3.24 -7.44 8.41
C PHE A 198 -4.07 -7.62 7.13
N SER A 199 -3.72 -6.92 6.05
CA SER A 199 -4.49 -6.95 4.82
C SER A 199 -3.85 -7.85 3.77
N THR A 200 -4.63 -8.83 3.31
CA THR A 200 -4.26 -9.69 2.17
C THR A 200 -3.99 -8.90 0.88
N LEU A 201 -4.61 -7.72 0.71
CA LEU A 201 -4.33 -6.84 -0.43
C LEU A 201 -2.89 -6.29 -0.36
N THR A 202 -2.43 -5.88 0.83
CA THR A 202 -1.04 -5.48 1.05
C THR A 202 -0.12 -6.66 0.84
N SER A 203 -0.41 -7.79 1.48
CA SER A 203 0.43 -8.99 1.41
C SER A 203 0.65 -9.48 -0.02
N ASN A 204 -0.37 -9.44 -0.87
CA ASN A 204 -0.20 -9.78 -2.29
C ASN A 204 0.73 -8.80 -3.03
N ALA A 205 0.68 -7.50 -2.74
CA ALA A 205 1.61 -6.53 -3.31
C ALA A 205 3.04 -6.75 -2.79
N VAL A 206 3.20 -7.03 -1.49
CA VAL A 206 4.50 -7.35 -0.86
C VAL A 206 5.09 -8.62 -1.46
N MET A 207 4.28 -9.66 -1.67
CA MET A 207 4.72 -10.89 -2.31
C MET A 207 5.33 -10.62 -3.71
N MET A 208 4.70 -9.76 -4.50
CA MET A 208 5.22 -9.38 -5.82
C MET A 208 6.49 -8.52 -5.73
N ARG A 209 6.61 -7.67 -4.71
CA ARG A 209 7.83 -6.88 -4.45
C ARG A 209 8.99 -7.80 -4.10
N LEU A 210 8.79 -8.75 -3.20
CA LEU A 210 9.78 -9.75 -2.81
C LEU A 210 10.18 -10.63 -3.99
N ALA A 211 9.22 -11.06 -4.81
CA ALA A 211 9.49 -11.87 -5.99
C ALA A 211 10.29 -11.14 -7.08
N ASN A 212 10.30 -9.80 -7.04
CA ASN A 212 11.01 -8.91 -7.97
C ASN A 212 12.23 -8.24 -7.35
N ASP A 213 12.73 -8.75 -6.22
CA ASP A 213 13.93 -8.26 -5.54
C ASP A 213 13.88 -6.77 -5.18
N PHE A 214 12.68 -6.25 -4.88
CA PHE A 214 12.57 -4.91 -4.31
C PHE A 214 13.25 -4.89 -2.94
N PRO A 215 14.00 -3.83 -2.59
CA PRO A 215 14.69 -3.77 -1.31
C PRO A 215 13.72 -3.85 -0.13
N ILE A 216 14.04 -4.61 0.91
CA ILE A 216 13.15 -4.83 2.06
C ILE A 216 12.79 -3.51 2.77
N GLU A 217 13.71 -2.56 2.82
CA GLU A 217 13.53 -1.24 3.43
C GLU A 217 12.50 -0.36 2.69
N SER A 218 12.16 -0.76 1.47
CA SER A 218 11.15 -0.11 0.65
C SER A 218 9.71 -0.56 0.95
N THR A 219 9.55 -1.60 1.76
CA THR A 219 8.27 -2.13 2.22
C THR A 219 8.14 -1.86 3.72
N ARG A 220 7.13 -1.09 4.10
CA ARG A 220 6.89 -0.61 5.47
C ARG A 220 5.45 -0.95 5.86
N PHE A 221 5.19 -1.04 7.16
CA PHE A 221 3.85 -1.26 7.68
C PHE A 221 3.47 -0.20 8.72
N TRP A 222 2.16 0.08 8.82
CA TRP A 222 1.61 0.78 9.99
C TRP A 222 1.93 0.01 11.25
#